data_AF-A0A9Q0FKC2-F1
#
_entry.id   AF-A0A9Q0FKC2-F1
#
_cell.length_a   1.000
_cell.length_b   1.000
_cell.length_c   1.000
_cell.angle_alpha   90.00
_cell.angle_beta   90.00
_cell.angle_gamma   90.00
#
_symmetry.space_group_name_H-M   'P 1'
#
loop_
_entity.id
_entity.type
_entity.pdbx_description
1 polymer ?
#
loop_
_entity_poly.entity_id
_entity_poly.type
_entity_poly.pdbx_seq_one_letter_code
_entity_poly.pdbx_strand_id
1 'polypeptide(L)'
;MCTVISLVTYVNKTKEMVDAQPTMEETILVGEDLMMGPPSPIIPKEIASHDKELRQRLQDSECKLGSSMPLDQAKERVSQLESEVTTLERRFILASGVEGIEGFRQRWSLHGRLTDTKRRLESLKGGMENRKVDVKKDEPTQSSTTKRWFFG
;
A
#
# COMPACT_ATOMS: atom_id res chain seq x y z
N MET A 1 22.86 26.18 -6.84
CA MET A 1 23.95 25.24 -7.15
C MET A 1 24.12 24.14 -6.10
N CYS A 2 23.87 24.38 -4.80
CA CYS A 2 24.04 23.35 -3.75
C CYS A 2 23.06 22.15 -3.80
N THR A 3 21.83 22.33 -4.28
CA THR A 3 20.81 21.25 -4.26
C THR A 3 21.04 20.17 -5.31
N VAL A 4 21.55 20.54 -6.49
CA VAL A 4 21.84 19.60 -7.58
C VAL A 4 23.03 18.70 -7.24
N ILE A 5 24.05 19.27 -6.56
CA ILE A 5 25.22 18.51 -6.10
C ILE A 5 24.81 17.47 -5.04
N SER A 6 23.87 17.78 -4.15
CA SER A 6 23.35 16.83 -3.16
C SER A 6 22.57 15.67 -3.79
N LEU A 7 21.78 15.91 -4.85
CA LEU A 7 21.06 14.84 -5.53
C LEU A 7 22.01 13.94 -6.34
N VAL A 8 22.99 14.53 -7.01
CA VAL A 8 23.99 13.77 -7.77
C VAL A 8 24.85 12.92 -6.83
N THR A 9 25.26 13.46 -5.67
CA THR A 9 25.99 12.67 -4.65
C THR A 9 25.11 11.60 -4.01
N TYR A 10 23.82 11.85 -3.79
CA TYR A 10 22.88 10.85 -3.30
C TYR A 10 22.69 9.69 -4.29
N VAL A 11 22.50 9.99 -5.58
CA VAL A 11 22.35 8.98 -6.65
C VAL A 11 23.65 8.20 -6.89
N ASN A 12 24.81 8.87 -6.82
CA ASN A 12 26.09 8.18 -6.95
C ASN A 12 26.37 7.27 -5.75
N LYS A 13 26.03 7.71 -4.53
CA LYS A 13 26.17 6.89 -3.33
C LYS A 13 25.25 5.67 -3.34
N THR A 14 24.03 5.78 -3.87
CA THR A 14 23.15 4.61 -4.04
C THR A 14 23.65 3.67 -5.13
N LYS A 15 24.25 4.19 -6.21
CA LYS A 15 24.91 3.37 -7.23
C LYS A 15 26.12 2.61 -6.67
N GLU A 16 26.97 3.25 -5.89
CA GLU A 16 28.09 2.59 -5.21
C GLU A 16 27.63 1.52 -4.21
N MET A 17 26.52 1.74 -3.49
CA MET A 17 25.94 0.71 -2.60
C MET A 17 25.34 -0.49 -3.35
N VAL A 18 24.91 -0.30 -4.60
CA VAL A 18 24.45 -1.38 -5.49
C VAL A 18 25.66 -2.11 -6.08
N ASP A 19 26.69 -1.38 -6.49
CA ASP A 19 27.88 -1.93 -7.16
C ASP A 19 28.86 -2.59 -6.15
N ALA A 20 28.80 -2.24 -4.86
CA ALA A 20 29.59 -2.87 -3.78
C ALA A 20 28.98 -4.18 -3.23
N GLN A 21 27.88 -4.67 -3.82
CA GLN A 21 27.38 -6.01 -3.49
C GLN A 21 28.37 -7.05 -4.05
N PRO A 22 28.78 -8.06 -3.26
CA PRO A 22 29.62 -9.13 -3.78
C PRO A 22 28.91 -9.77 -4.97
N THR A 23 29.56 -9.80 -6.14
CA THR A 23 29.12 -10.62 -7.27
C THR A 23 29.12 -12.06 -6.77
N MET A 24 27.94 -12.63 -6.55
CA MET A 24 27.80 -14.01 -6.12
C MET A 24 28.42 -14.91 -7.18
N GLU A 25 29.62 -15.42 -6.88
CA GLU A 25 30.17 -16.59 -7.57
C GLU A 25 29.13 -17.72 -7.48
N GLU A 26 29.01 -18.50 -8.57
CA GLU A 26 28.10 -19.64 -8.70
C GLU A 26 28.27 -20.60 -7.51
N THR A 27 27.48 -20.37 -6.46
CA THR A 27 27.40 -21.32 -5.35
C THR A 27 26.49 -22.42 -5.85
N ILE A 28 27.07 -23.55 -6.21
CA ILE A 28 26.36 -24.74 -6.69
C ILE A 28 25.39 -25.17 -5.58
N LEU A 29 24.10 -24.88 -5.76
CA LEU A 29 23.05 -25.09 -4.77
C LEU A 29 22.74 -26.59 -4.64
N VAL A 30 22.97 -27.15 -3.46
CA VAL A 30 22.52 -28.50 -3.11
C VAL A 30 21.09 -28.41 -2.58
N GLY A 31 20.14 -29.03 -3.30
CA GLY A 31 18.86 -29.60 -2.86
C GLY A 31 17.92 -28.79 -1.95
N GLU A 32 18.34 -28.45 -0.74
CA GLU A 32 17.51 -27.79 0.29
C GLU A 32 17.62 -26.25 0.26
N ASP A 33 18.70 -25.71 -0.29
CA ASP A 33 18.98 -24.27 -0.33
C ASP A 33 18.34 -23.56 -1.56
N LEU A 34 17.70 -24.31 -2.46
CA LEU A 34 17.02 -23.77 -3.65
C LEU A 34 15.72 -23.00 -3.32
N MET A 35 15.08 -23.31 -2.19
CA MET A 35 13.83 -22.66 -1.77
C MET A 35 14.06 -21.44 -0.88
N MET A 36 15.25 -21.34 -0.28
CA MET A 36 15.68 -20.17 0.47
C MET A 36 16.34 -19.21 -0.51
N GLY A 37 15.52 -18.35 -1.11
CA GLY A 37 16.02 -17.28 -1.97
C GLY A 37 17.12 -16.45 -1.29
N PRO A 38 17.88 -15.64 -2.06
CA PRO A 38 18.98 -14.86 -1.51
C PRO A 38 18.52 -14.05 -0.28
N PRO A 39 19.39 -13.90 0.74
CA PRO A 39 19.04 -13.16 1.95
C PRO A 39 18.51 -11.77 1.58
N SER A 40 17.38 -11.39 2.19
CA SER A 40 16.76 -10.09 1.93
C SER A 40 17.76 -8.96 2.15
N PRO A 41 17.80 -7.96 1.26
CA PRO A 41 18.70 -6.82 1.42
C PRO A 41 18.43 -6.13 2.76
N ILE A 42 19.50 -5.80 3.50
CA ILE A 42 19.39 -5.05 4.74
C ILE A 42 18.94 -3.63 4.40
N ILE A 43 17.69 -3.31 4.70
CA ILE A 43 17.13 -1.97 4.51
C ILE A 43 17.56 -1.10 5.70
N PRO A 44 18.28 0.02 5.48
CA PRO A 44 18.57 1.00 6.52
C PRO A 44 17.30 1.44 7.27
N LYS A 45 17.41 1.63 8.59
CA LYS A 45 16.26 1.94 9.45
C LYS A 45 15.52 3.20 9.02
N GLU A 46 16.25 4.17 8.50
CA GLU A 46 15.73 5.45 8.00
C GLU A 46 14.85 5.25 6.74
N ILE A 47 15.21 4.29 5.90
CA ILE A 47 14.42 3.96 4.70
C ILE A 47 13.14 3.24 5.10
N ALA A 48 13.24 2.29 6.05
CA ALA A 48 12.09 1.57 6.55
C ALA A 48 11.07 2.49 7.28
N SER A 49 11.55 3.46 8.06
CA SER A 49 10.67 4.41 8.75
C SER A 49 9.97 5.35 7.77
N HIS A 50 10.70 5.89 6.79
CA HIS A 50 10.15 6.78 5.78
C HIS A 50 9.15 6.07 4.86
N ASP A 51 9.45 4.84 4.42
CA ASP A 51 8.51 4.02 3.63
C ASP A 51 7.19 3.81 4.38
N LYS A 52 7.27 3.50 5.68
CA LYS A 52 6.07 3.36 6.53
C LYS A 52 5.26 4.65 6.60
N GLU A 53 5.90 5.80 6.79
CA GLU A 53 5.23 7.10 6.82
C GLU A 53 4.50 7.37 5.49
N LEU A 54 5.17 7.14 4.36
CA LEU A 54 4.58 7.34 3.04
C LEU A 54 3.37 6.43 2.80
N ARG A 55 3.47 5.14 3.16
CA ARG A 55 2.34 4.20 3.05
C ARG A 55 1.16 4.64 3.91
N GLN A 56 1.41 5.13 5.13
CA GLN A 56 0.37 5.65 6.01
C GLN A 56 -0.32 6.87 5.40
N ARG A 57 0.46 7.86 4.95
CA ARG A 57 -0.07 9.08 4.32
C ARG A 57 -0.90 8.77 3.08
N LEU A 58 -0.49 7.78 2.30
CA LEU A 58 -1.25 7.32 1.14
C LEU A 58 -2.60 6.72 1.56
N GLN A 59 -2.61 5.86 2.58
CA GLN A 59 -3.84 5.27 3.13
C GLN A 59 -4.80 6.32 3.67
N ASP A 60 -4.29 7.31 4.42
CA ASP A 60 -5.08 8.41 4.95
C ASP A 60 -5.71 9.24 3.80
N SER A 61 -4.96 9.44 2.71
CA SER A 61 -5.45 10.16 1.53
C SER A 61 -6.55 9.38 0.80
N GLU A 62 -6.43 8.06 0.67
CA GLU A 62 -7.45 7.21 0.04
C GLU A 62 -8.71 7.10 0.92
N CYS A 63 -8.55 7.04 2.25
CA CYS A 63 -9.68 7.11 3.18
C CYS A 63 -10.41 8.45 3.06
N LYS A 64 -9.68 9.56 3.07
CA LYS A 64 -10.27 10.89 2.86
C LYS A 64 -10.98 11.02 1.52
N LEU A 65 -10.38 10.48 0.45
CA LEU A 65 -10.98 10.42 -0.88
C LEU A 65 -12.28 9.60 -0.85
N GLY A 66 -12.27 8.47 -0.15
CA GLY A 66 -13.43 7.64 0.09
C GLY A 66 -14.55 8.37 0.81
N SER A 67 -14.26 9.35 1.66
CA SER A 67 -15.28 10.17 2.33
C SER A 67 -15.80 11.34 1.49
N SER A 68 -14.98 11.93 0.61
CA SER A 68 -15.32 13.18 -0.09
C SER A 68 -15.71 13.03 -1.56
N MET A 69 -15.24 11.98 -2.25
CA MET A 69 -15.52 11.73 -3.66
C MET A 69 -17.00 11.38 -3.89
N PRO A 70 -17.68 11.85 -4.95
CA PRO A 70 -19.04 11.43 -5.30
C PRO A 70 -19.20 9.90 -5.30
N LEU A 71 -20.32 9.40 -4.76
CA LEU A 71 -20.49 7.95 -4.51
C LEU A 71 -20.32 7.09 -5.76
N ASP A 72 -20.83 7.54 -6.91
CA ASP A 72 -20.73 6.77 -8.16
C ASP A 72 -19.28 6.67 -8.65
N GLN A 73 -18.53 7.76 -8.60
CA GLN A 73 -17.09 7.77 -8.91
C GLN A 73 -16.28 6.92 -7.91
N ALA A 74 -16.66 6.95 -6.62
CA ALA A 74 -16.00 6.14 -5.61
C ALA A 74 -16.22 4.63 -5.83
N LYS A 75 -17.44 4.22 -6.22
CA LYS A 75 -17.75 2.84 -6.61
C LYS A 75 -17.00 2.41 -7.88
N GLU A 76 -16.87 3.29 -8.86
CA GLU A 76 -16.07 3.02 -10.06
C GLU A 76 -14.60 2.77 -9.68
N ARG A 77 -14.02 3.65 -8.85
CA ARG A 77 -12.64 3.48 -8.37
C ARG A 77 -12.45 2.18 -7.57
N VAL A 78 -13.41 1.80 -6.72
CA VAL A 78 -13.40 0.51 -6.04
C VAL A 78 -13.34 -0.63 -7.05
N SER A 79 -14.18 -0.59 -8.09
CA SER A 79 -14.21 -1.61 -9.14
C SER A 79 -12.88 -1.68 -9.91
N GLN A 80 -12.27 -0.51 -10.20
CA GLN A 80 -10.96 -0.43 -10.82
C GLN A 80 -9.88 -1.08 -9.93
N LEU A 81 -9.81 -0.72 -8.65
CA LEU A 81 -8.85 -1.29 -7.70
C LEU A 81 -9.06 -2.81 -7.52
N GLU A 82 -10.29 -3.29 -7.46
CA GLU A 82 -10.60 -4.73 -7.42
C GLU A 82 -10.11 -5.46 -8.67
N SER A 83 -10.34 -4.89 -9.85
CA SER A 83 -9.83 -5.46 -11.11
C SER A 83 -8.30 -5.46 -11.17
N GLU A 84 -7.64 -4.45 -10.60
CA GLU A 84 -6.18 -4.41 -10.48
C GLU A 84 -5.66 -5.47 -9.50
N VAL A 85 -6.31 -5.63 -8.34
CA VAL A 85 -5.97 -6.68 -7.36
C VAL A 85 -6.05 -8.05 -8.01
N THR A 86 -7.15 -8.37 -8.70
CA THR A 86 -7.30 -9.67 -9.38
C THR A 86 -6.25 -9.86 -10.48
N THR A 87 -5.90 -8.80 -11.22
CA THR A 87 -4.84 -8.84 -12.23
C THR A 87 -3.47 -9.10 -11.61
N LEU A 88 -3.16 -8.45 -10.49
CA LEU A 88 -1.90 -8.64 -9.76
C LEU A 88 -1.81 -10.03 -9.14
N GLU A 89 -2.91 -10.56 -8.57
CA GLU A 89 -2.97 -11.92 -8.03
C GLU A 89 -2.70 -12.96 -9.12
N ARG A 90 -3.31 -12.81 -10.30
CA ARG A 90 -3.04 -13.69 -11.45
C ARG A 90 -1.57 -13.64 -11.86
N ARG A 91 -0.97 -12.44 -11.94
CA ARG A 91 0.46 -12.28 -12.25
C ARG A 91 1.35 -12.90 -11.18
N PHE A 92 0.97 -12.78 -9.90
CA PHE A 92 1.69 -13.36 -8.79
C PHE A 92 1.70 -14.89 -8.86
N ILE A 93 0.56 -15.51 -9.18
CA ILE A 93 0.45 -16.95 -9.41
C ILE A 93 1.37 -17.37 -10.56
N LEU A 94 1.34 -16.68 -11.70
CA LEU A 94 2.20 -17.01 -12.84
C LEU A 94 3.70 -16.86 -12.51
N ALA A 95 4.08 -15.83 -11.74
CA ALA A 95 5.46 -15.60 -11.32
C ALA A 95 5.96 -16.60 -10.25
N SER A 96 5.06 -17.36 -9.62
CA SER A 96 5.44 -18.39 -8.64
C SER A 96 6.23 -19.55 -9.25
N GLY A 97 6.01 -19.85 -10.53
CA GLY A 97 6.74 -20.88 -11.29
C GLY A 97 8.07 -20.41 -11.89
N VAL A 98 8.46 -19.14 -11.72
CA VAL A 98 9.72 -18.61 -12.25
C VAL A 98 10.81 -18.77 -11.20
N GLU A 99 11.84 -19.57 -11.48
CA GLU A 99 12.94 -19.81 -10.55
C GLU A 99 14.06 -18.77 -10.65
N GLY A 100 15.00 -18.82 -9.71
CA GLY A 100 16.17 -17.95 -9.68
C GLY A 100 15.90 -16.49 -9.29
N ILE A 101 16.92 -15.65 -9.49
CA ILE A 101 16.93 -14.26 -9.02
C ILE A 101 15.89 -13.38 -9.73
N GLU A 102 15.59 -13.66 -10.99
CA GLU A 102 14.59 -12.91 -11.77
C GLU A 102 13.17 -13.22 -11.27
N GLY A 103 12.87 -14.50 -11.00
CA GLY A 103 11.61 -14.90 -10.40
C GLY A 103 11.39 -14.26 -9.02
N PHE A 104 12.44 -14.21 -8.20
CA PHE A 104 12.39 -13.51 -6.92
C PHE A 104 12.06 -12.02 -7.09
N ARG A 105 12.74 -11.30 -7.98
CA ARG A 105 12.50 -9.87 -8.24
C ARG A 105 11.07 -9.61 -8.70
N GLN A 106 10.54 -10.45 -9.59
CA GLN A 106 9.17 -10.35 -10.07
C GLN A 106 8.16 -10.55 -8.93
N ARG A 107 8.31 -11.64 -8.15
CA ARG A 107 7.44 -11.91 -6.99
C ARG A 107 7.51 -10.79 -5.95
N TRP A 108 8.70 -10.30 -5.66
CA TRP A 108 8.91 -9.22 -4.69
C TRP A 108 8.21 -7.93 -5.12
N SER A 109 8.39 -7.52 -6.38
CA SER A 109 7.71 -6.35 -6.93
C SER A 109 6.19 -6.51 -6.94
N LEU A 110 5.69 -7.67 -7.38
CA LEU A 110 4.27 -7.98 -7.42
C LEU A 110 3.65 -7.99 -6.02
N HIS A 111 4.33 -8.57 -5.04
CA HIS A 111 3.87 -8.61 -3.65
C HIS A 111 3.71 -7.20 -3.07
N GLY A 112 4.71 -6.33 -3.27
CA GLY A 112 4.64 -4.94 -2.80
C GLY A 112 3.45 -4.19 -3.43
N ARG A 113 3.29 -4.28 -4.75
CA ARG A 113 2.16 -3.67 -5.47
C ARG A 113 0.82 -4.23 -5.01
N LEU A 114 0.71 -5.55 -4.89
CA LEU A 114 -0.52 -6.21 -4.45
C LEU A 114 -0.92 -5.78 -3.04
N THR A 115 0.04 -5.72 -2.12
CA THR A 115 -0.17 -5.28 -0.74
C THR A 115 -0.66 -3.82 -0.72
N ASP A 116 -0.02 -2.94 -1.49
CA ASP A 116 -0.41 -1.53 -1.55
C ASP A 116 -1.79 -1.33 -2.15
N THR A 117 -2.10 -2.00 -3.27
CA THR A 117 -3.42 -1.87 -3.91
C THR A 117 -4.53 -2.41 -3.01
N LYS A 118 -4.30 -3.52 -2.28
CA LYS A 118 -5.25 -4.01 -1.27
C LYS A 118 -5.48 -3.01 -0.15
N ARG A 119 -4.42 -2.43 0.41
CA ARG A 119 -4.52 -1.40 1.45
C ARG A 119 -5.28 -0.16 0.97
N ARG A 120 -5.02 0.31 -0.24
CA ARG A 120 -5.73 1.44 -0.84
C ARG A 120 -7.22 1.14 -1.03
N LEU A 121 -7.56 -0.07 -1.47
CA LEU A 121 -8.94 -0.53 -1.60
C LEU A 121 -9.66 -0.54 -0.24
N GLU A 122 -9.02 -1.07 0.81
CA GLU A 122 -9.54 -1.08 2.18
C GLU A 122 -9.76 0.34 2.70
N SER A 123 -8.76 1.22 2.58
CA SER A 123 -8.87 2.61 3.03
C SER A 123 -9.98 3.36 2.29
N LEU A 124 -10.08 3.20 0.97
CA LEU A 124 -11.12 3.83 0.17
C LEU A 124 -12.53 3.37 0.61
N LYS A 125 -12.72 2.05 0.77
CA LYS A 125 -14.00 1.48 1.26
C LYS A 125 -14.33 1.99 2.66
N GLY A 126 -13.35 2.03 3.57
CA GLY A 126 -13.54 2.56 4.92
C GLY A 126 -13.98 4.03 4.91
N GLY A 127 -13.37 4.87 4.07
CA GLY A 127 -13.81 6.25 3.87
C GLY A 127 -15.26 6.35 3.35
N MET A 128 -15.63 5.49 2.41
CA MET A 128 -17.00 5.43 1.89
C MET A 128 -18.03 5.03 2.96
N GLU A 129 -17.65 4.18 3.90
CA GLU A 129 -18.50 3.74 5.00
C GLU A 129 -18.68 4.82 6.07
N ASN A 130 -17.64 5.60 6.36
CA ASN A 130 -17.71 6.71 7.33
C ASN A 130 -18.82 7.71 6.97
N ARG A 131 -19.05 7.97 5.67
CA ARG A 131 -20.18 8.80 5.21
C ARG A 131 -21.55 8.29 5.67
N LYS A 132 -21.72 6.98 5.72
CA LYS A 132 -23.00 6.34 6.09
C LYS A 132 -23.27 6.44 7.58
N VAL A 133 -22.22 6.59 8.39
CA VAL A 133 -22.34 6.76 9.85
C VAL A 133 -22.91 8.13 10.17
N ASP A 134 -22.46 9.17 9.48
CA ASP A 134 -22.96 10.54 9.68
C ASP A 134 -24.43 10.67 9.25
N VAL A 135 -24.83 10.04 8.14
CA VAL A 135 -26.24 10.02 7.67
C VAL A 135 -27.18 9.30 8.63
N LYS A 136 -26.70 8.31 9.42
CA LYS A 136 -27.51 7.61 10.42
C LYS A 136 -27.60 8.34 11.76
N LYS A 137 -26.78 9.36 12.00
CA LYS A 137 -26.79 10.12 13.27
C LYS A 137 -27.83 11.24 13.28
N ASP A 138 -28.34 11.60 12.10
CA ASP A 138 -29.33 12.67 11.90
C ASP A 138 -30.76 12.15 11.69
N GLU A 139 -31.09 10.93 12.11
CA GLU A 139 -32.50 10.50 12.20
C GLU A 139 -33.14 11.12 13.46
N PRO A 140 -34.11 12.04 13.33
CA PRO A 140 -34.85 12.52 14.49
C PRO A 140 -35.86 11.44 14.87
N THR A 141 -35.57 10.70 15.95
CA THR A 141 -36.62 9.99 16.69
C THR A 141 -37.70 11.02 17.03
N GLN A 142 -38.86 10.91 16.39
CA GLN A 142 -40.05 11.70 16.67
C GLN A 142 -40.48 11.46 18.12
N SER A 143 -39.94 12.21 19.08
CA SER A 143 -40.54 12.34 20.39
C SER A 143 -41.60 13.44 20.30
N SER A 144 -42.84 12.98 20.19
CA SER A 144 -44.04 13.79 20.11
C SER A 144 -44.10 14.84 21.23
N THR A 145 -44.42 16.07 20.83
CA THR A 145 -44.80 17.20 21.66
C THR A 145 -45.75 16.85 22.82
N THR A 146 -45.43 17.30 24.04
CA THR A 146 -46.42 17.88 24.96
C THR A 146 -45.75 18.92 25.83
N LYS A 147 -46.15 20.19 25.65
CA LYS A 147 -45.86 21.30 26.54
C LYS A 147 -46.53 21.05 27.90
N ARG A 148 -45.82 21.23 29.00
CA ARG A 148 -46.46 21.55 30.28
C ARG A 148 -45.58 22.50 31.11
N TRP A 149 -46.13 23.69 31.30
CA TRP A 149 -45.59 24.75 32.14
C TRP A 149 -45.58 24.30 33.59
N PHE A 150 -44.52 24.59 34.33
CA PHE A 150 -44.57 24.75 35.78
C PHE A 150 -43.67 25.92 36.19
N PHE A 151 -44.32 27.01 36.58
CA PHE A 151 -43.75 27.99 37.50
C PHE A 151 -43.87 27.41 38.92
N GLY A 152 -42.79 27.54 39.70
CA GLY A 152 -42.71 27.22 41.12
C GLY A 152 -41.44 27.82 41.68
#